data_AF-L0RF43-F1
#
_entry.id   AF-L0RF43-F1
#
_cell.length_a   1.000
_cell.length_b   1.000
_cell.length_c   1.000
_cell.angle_alpha   90.00
_cell.angle_beta   90.00
_cell.angle_gamma   90.00
#
_symmetry.space_group_name_H-M   'P 1'
#
loop_
_entity.id
_entity.type
_entity.pdbx_description
1 polymer ?
#
loop_
_entity_poly.entity_id
_entity_poly.type
_entity_poly.pdbx_seq_one_letter_code
_entity_poly.pdbx_strand_id
1 'polypeptide(L)'
;MSVRVKLILVLTAILVGAFISLSVFNYNVSRQNARDEMLNSALPLTRDNIYSEIQAGLMRPLFVSSLMANDTFLKDWTKSGETDVLQIMRYLDEIKNKYGFFSSFFVSAKSGKYFYSQGILKVISPRDSRDDWFYKFINSNAAYDLNVDNNEADKNILTIFINHRVEDKDGNLLGVTGVGLKMDNVSKLLKSFSEKYSKMIFLVDPQGTVQAHHEVYQIEHTNIKDVPGLSEIADQVLATVYNDPATYECVVDGEKILLTARYIPELEWFLIVEQRESEMLQSARGNFQRTLIIGGLATVLIVILSIFTVNYFQLRLEKQANTDELTGVANRRAFEIRVGDAINTFFKTGKLFSIILLDVDCFKQVNDLYGHIEGDAALKKISTLITGAIREIDMCARWGGDEFIILVAGDGEQAVAIAERIRSSVDSSHCCEKCAKTEDVKITVSCGVAQYAEGDSLDSLTRRADQAMYESKKQGRNVVVKA
;
A
#
# COMPACT_ATOMS: atom_id res chain seq x y z
N MET A 1 26.41 16.28 19.98
CA MET A 1 25.89 15.60 18.77
C MET A 1 26.39 16.35 17.54
N SER A 2 27.09 15.68 16.62
CA SER A 2 27.66 16.34 15.43
C SER A 2 26.58 16.84 14.48
N VAL A 3 26.89 17.86 13.67
CA VAL A 3 25.98 18.40 12.63
C VAL A 3 25.48 17.29 11.70
N ARG A 4 26.36 16.32 11.37
CA ARG A 4 26.04 15.10 10.62
C ARG A 4 24.89 14.30 11.23
N VAL A 5 24.99 13.97 12.51
CA VAL A 5 23.98 13.15 13.20
C VAL A 5 22.66 13.90 13.26
N LYS A 6 22.68 15.21 13.51
CA LYS A 6 21.47 16.05 13.49
C LYS A 6 20.80 16.04 12.10
N LEU A 7 21.58 16.20 11.02
CA LEU A 7 21.05 16.23 9.66
C LEU A 7 20.43 14.88 9.26
N ILE A 8 21.10 13.77 9.55
CA ILE A 8 20.57 12.41 9.27
C ILE A 8 19.29 12.16 10.06
N LEU A 9 19.25 12.54 11.34
CA LEU A 9 18.06 12.37 12.18
C LEU A 9 16.87 13.19 11.67
N VAL A 10 17.09 14.46 11.29
CA VAL A 10 16.04 15.32 10.73
C VAL A 10 15.51 14.76 9.41
N LEU A 11 16.41 14.36 8.49
CA LEU A 11 16.02 13.78 7.20
C LEU A 11 15.21 12.49 7.40
N THR A 12 15.67 11.61 8.29
CA THR A 12 14.98 10.35 8.60
C THR A 12 13.60 10.62 9.21
N ALA A 13 13.50 11.57 10.15
CA ALA A 13 12.24 11.95 10.76
C ALA A 13 11.24 12.51 9.74
N ILE A 14 11.70 13.36 8.81
CA ILE A 14 10.86 13.90 7.74
C ILE A 14 10.38 12.78 6.81
N LEU A 15 11.28 11.91 6.36
CA LEU A 15 10.95 10.81 5.44
C LEU A 15 9.95 9.82 6.07
N VAL A 16 10.24 9.38 7.29
CA VAL A 16 9.36 8.45 8.02
C VAL A 16 8.02 9.11 8.33
N GLY A 17 8.02 10.37 8.79
CA GLY A 17 6.80 11.12 9.08
C GLY A 17 5.93 11.32 7.83
N ALA A 18 6.54 11.69 6.70
CA ALA A 18 5.85 11.82 5.42
C ALA A 18 5.28 10.48 4.94
N PHE A 19 6.06 9.40 5.05
CA PHE A 19 5.62 8.06 4.66
C PHE A 19 4.43 7.57 5.50
N ILE A 20 4.49 7.73 6.83
CA ILE A 20 3.39 7.35 7.74
C ILE A 20 2.15 8.18 7.41
N SER A 21 2.30 9.50 7.27
CA SER A 21 1.18 10.40 6.98
C SER A 21 0.51 10.05 5.65
N LEU A 22 1.30 9.81 4.60
CA LEU A 22 0.80 9.43 3.28
C LEU A 22 0.13 8.05 3.30
N SER A 23 0.68 7.10 4.05
CA SER A 23 0.11 5.75 4.20
C SER A 23 -1.25 5.80 4.88
N VAL A 24 -1.38 6.56 5.98
CA VAL A 24 -2.64 6.77 6.70
C VAL A 24 -3.66 7.49 5.81
N PHE A 25 -3.24 8.53 5.09
CA PHE A 25 -4.10 9.25 4.15
C PHE A 25 -4.61 8.32 3.04
N ASN A 26 -3.71 7.55 2.43
CA ASN A 26 -4.06 6.59 1.37
C ASN A 26 -5.06 5.54 1.87
N TYR A 27 -4.85 4.99 3.07
CA TYR A 27 -5.79 4.04 3.67
C TYR A 27 -7.19 4.62 3.87
N ASN A 28 -7.27 5.85 4.39
CA ASN A 28 -8.55 6.52 4.61
C ASN A 28 -9.29 6.76 3.28
N VAL A 29 -8.58 7.21 2.24
CA VAL A 29 -9.15 7.41 0.90
C VAL A 29 -9.62 6.07 0.30
N SER A 30 -8.80 5.02 0.37
CA SER A 30 -9.19 3.69 -0.13
C SER A 30 -10.41 3.13 0.61
N ARG A 31 -10.47 3.30 1.93
CA ARG A 31 -11.63 2.88 2.74
C ARG A 31 -12.89 3.64 2.34
N GLN A 32 -12.80 4.95 2.16
CA GLN A 32 -13.93 5.78 1.77
C GLN A 32 -14.42 5.41 0.36
N ASN A 33 -13.52 5.31 -0.62
CA ASN A 33 -13.88 4.92 -1.98
C ASN A 33 -14.53 3.52 -2.03
N ALA A 34 -13.99 2.55 -1.28
CA ALA A 34 -14.59 1.22 -1.22
C ALA A 34 -16.02 1.26 -0.67
N ARG A 35 -16.26 2.06 0.37
CA ARG A 35 -17.59 2.25 0.95
C ARG A 35 -18.55 2.95 -0.02
N ASP A 36 -18.09 4.02 -0.67
CA ASP A 36 -18.88 4.79 -1.63
C ASP A 36 -19.25 3.95 -2.86
N GLU A 37 -18.30 3.16 -3.38
CA GLU A 37 -18.53 2.20 -4.46
C GLU A 37 -19.54 1.13 -4.03
N MET A 38 -19.46 0.65 -2.79
CA MET A 38 -20.37 -0.37 -2.28
C MET A 38 -21.80 0.14 -2.14
N LEU A 39 -21.98 1.30 -1.52
CA LEU A 39 -23.29 1.92 -1.25
C LEU A 39 -23.99 2.40 -2.52
N ASN A 40 -23.24 3.05 -3.44
CA ASN A 40 -23.84 3.75 -4.57
C ASN A 40 -23.85 2.95 -5.88
N SER A 41 -23.06 1.88 -5.96
CA SER A 41 -22.91 1.10 -7.20
C SER A 41 -23.08 -0.40 -6.98
N ALA A 42 -22.21 -1.02 -6.19
CA ALA A 42 -22.10 -2.48 -6.17
C ALA A 42 -23.30 -3.20 -5.53
N LEU A 43 -23.81 -2.71 -4.40
CA LEU A 43 -25.01 -3.27 -3.76
C LEU A 43 -26.28 -3.03 -4.60
N PRO A 44 -26.62 -1.79 -5.01
CA PRO A 44 -27.79 -1.54 -5.86
C PRO A 44 -27.79 -2.34 -7.16
N LEU A 45 -26.66 -2.40 -7.87
CA LEU A 45 -26.55 -3.14 -9.13
C LEU A 45 -26.75 -4.64 -8.92
N THR A 46 -26.25 -5.20 -7.81
CA THR A 46 -26.46 -6.62 -7.51
C THR A 46 -27.93 -6.91 -7.21
N ARG A 47 -28.55 -6.09 -6.35
CA ARG A 47 -29.99 -6.16 -6.03
C ARG A 47 -30.85 -6.07 -7.29
N ASP A 48 -30.57 -5.13 -8.17
CA ASP A 48 -31.37 -4.90 -9.37
C ASP A 48 -31.18 -6.01 -10.42
N ASN A 49 -29.97 -6.57 -10.53
CA ASN A 49 -29.72 -7.76 -11.35
C ASN A 49 -30.48 -8.97 -10.82
N ILE A 50 -30.48 -9.21 -9.50
CA ILE A 50 -31.22 -10.33 -8.89
C ILE A 50 -32.72 -10.15 -9.11
N TYR A 51 -33.26 -8.95 -8.87
CA TYR A 51 -34.66 -8.65 -9.13
C TYR A 51 -35.05 -8.94 -10.58
N SER A 52 -34.22 -8.50 -11.53
CA SER A 52 -34.45 -8.73 -12.96
C SER A 52 -34.42 -10.21 -13.34
N GLU A 53 -33.51 -11.00 -12.76
CA GLU A 53 -33.45 -12.45 -12.98
C GLU A 53 -34.65 -13.19 -12.35
N ILE A 54 -35.10 -12.79 -11.16
CA ILE A 54 -36.33 -13.32 -10.56
C ILE A 54 -37.52 -13.05 -11.48
N GLN A 55 -37.67 -11.80 -11.94
CA GLN A 55 -38.76 -11.40 -12.82
C GLN A 55 -38.72 -12.17 -14.15
N ALA A 56 -37.55 -12.26 -14.79
CA ALA A 56 -37.36 -13.03 -16.01
C ALA A 56 -37.69 -14.53 -15.82
N GLY A 57 -37.33 -15.09 -14.67
CA GLY A 57 -37.65 -16.47 -14.28
C GLY A 57 -39.16 -16.73 -14.17
N LEU A 58 -39.95 -15.73 -13.77
CA LEU A 58 -41.40 -15.84 -13.63
C LEU A 58 -42.16 -15.68 -14.96
N MET A 59 -41.55 -15.10 -16.00
CA MET A 59 -42.20 -14.84 -17.30
C MET A 59 -42.70 -16.10 -17.99
N ARG A 60 -41.91 -17.18 -18.00
CA ARG A 60 -42.31 -18.45 -18.65
C ARG A 60 -43.53 -19.09 -17.96
N PRO A 61 -43.55 -19.30 -16.63
CA PRO A 61 -44.73 -19.77 -15.90
C PRO A 61 -45.98 -18.90 -16.11
N LEU A 62 -45.80 -17.57 -16.10
CA LEU A 62 -46.88 -16.62 -16.39
C LEU A 62 -47.47 -16.82 -17.79
N PHE A 63 -46.61 -16.96 -18.80
CA PHE A 63 -47.06 -17.21 -20.16
C PHE A 63 -47.77 -18.57 -20.30
N VAL A 64 -47.25 -19.63 -19.68
CA VAL A 64 -47.88 -20.96 -19.79
C VAL A 64 -49.23 -20.99 -19.07
N SER A 65 -49.36 -20.43 -17.88
CA SER A 65 -50.66 -20.33 -17.19
C SER A 65 -51.66 -19.49 -18.00
N SER A 66 -51.21 -18.42 -18.66
CA SER A 66 -52.04 -17.63 -19.59
C SER A 66 -52.51 -18.44 -20.80
N LEU A 67 -51.62 -19.26 -21.39
CA LEU A 67 -51.99 -20.19 -22.47
C LEU A 67 -53.00 -21.23 -21.99
N MET A 68 -52.80 -21.81 -20.81
CA MET A 68 -53.76 -22.75 -20.23
C MET A 68 -55.13 -22.11 -20.05
N ALA A 69 -55.17 -20.86 -19.59
CA ALA A 69 -56.42 -20.12 -19.39
C ALA A 69 -57.15 -19.79 -20.70
N ASN A 70 -56.42 -19.77 -21.80
CA ASN A 70 -56.94 -19.54 -23.14
C ASN A 70 -57.06 -20.81 -23.99
N ASP A 71 -56.78 -21.98 -23.40
CA ASP A 71 -56.82 -23.26 -24.07
C ASP A 71 -58.28 -23.67 -24.38
N THR A 72 -58.57 -23.94 -25.65
CA THR A 72 -59.92 -24.30 -26.09
C THR A 72 -60.38 -25.63 -25.51
N PHE A 73 -59.47 -26.61 -25.35
CA PHE A 73 -59.80 -27.88 -24.73
C PHE A 73 -60.24 -27.67 -23.27
N LEU A 74 -59.51 -26.87 -22.49
CA LEU A 74 -59.87 -26.62 -21.09
C LEU A 74 -61.25 -25.96 -20.96
N LYS A 75 -61.54 -24.96 -21.82
CA LYS A 75 -62.81 -24.24 -21.82
C LYS A 75 -63.97 -25.16 -22.23
N ASP A 76 -63.81 -25.93 -23.31
CA ASP A 76 -64.87 -26.80 -23.82
C ASP A 76 -65.13 -27.99 -22.89
N TRP A 77 -64.07 -28.57 -22.31
CA TRP A 77 -64.17 -29.62 -21.31
C TRP A 77 -64.93 -29.14 -20.06
N THR A 78 -64.65 -27.92 -19.57
CA THR A 78 -65.37 -27.33 -18.44
C THR A 78 -66.85 -27.11 -18.77
N LYS A 79 -67.16 -26.59 -19.96
CA LYS A 79 -68.54 -26.34 -20.42
C LYS A 79 -69.36 -27.61 -20.62
N SER A 80 -68.72 -28.70 -21.05
CA SER A 80 -69.36 -30.01 -21.24
C SER A 80 -69.66 -30.75 -19.93
N GLY A 81 -69.34 -30.15 -18.77
CA GLY A 81 -69.73 -30.65 -17.47
C GLY A 81 -68.69 -31.50 -16.75
N GLU A 82 -67.40 -31.39 -17.12
CA GLU A 82 -66.28 -32.01 -16.40
C GLU A 82 -66.38 -33.55 -16.32
N THR A 83 -66.88 -34.18 -17.39
CA THR A 83 -67.30 -35.60 -17.36
C THR A 83 -66.14 -36.59 -17.41
N ASP A 84 -65.02 -36.24 -18.07
CA ASP A 84 -63.83 -37.10 -18.20
C ASP A 84 -62.63 -36.53 -17.42
N VAL A 85 -62.48 -36.99 -16.17
CA VAL A 85 -61.38 -36.55 -15.28
C VAL A 85 -60.00 -37.01 -15.81
N LEU A 86 -59.92 -38.12 -16.55
CA LEU A 86 -58.65 -38.60 -17.07
C LEU A 86 -58.10 -37.66 -18.15
N GLN A 87 -58.97 -37.04 -18.96
CA GLN A 87 -58.52 -36.07 -19.96
C GLN A 87 -57.85 -34.85 -19.34
N ILE A 88 -58.47 -34.24 -18.31
CA ILE A 88 -57.88 -33.09 -17.63
C ILE A 88 -56.61 -33.48 -16.87
N MET A 89 -56.56 -34.67 -16.25
CA MET A 89 -55.35 -35.17 -15.59
C MET A 89 -54.18 -35.28 -16.55
N ARG A 90 -54.38 -35.88 -17.74
CA ARG A 90 -53.34 -35.97 -18.77
C ARG A 90 -52.90 -34.61 -19.26
N TYR A 91 -53.85 -33.70 -19.52
CA TYR A 91 -53.54 -32.33 -19.94
C TYR A 91 -52.65 -31.62 -18.92
N LEU A 92 -53.03 -31.65 -17.64
CA LEU A 92 -52.27 -31.03 -16.57
C LEU A 92 -50.90 -31.69 -16.41
N ASP A 93 -50.82 -33.02 -16.45
CA ASP A 93 -49.55 -33.75 -16.34
C ASP A 93 -48.62 -33.46 -17.52
N GLU A 94 -49.13 -33.35 -18.74
CA GLU A 94 -48.36 -32.93 -19.92
C GLU A 94 -47.78 -31.53 -19.76
N ILE A 95 -48.58 -30.56 -19.29
CA ILE A 95 -48.08 -29.20 -19.02
C ILE A 95 -47.00 -29.23 -17.95
N LYS A 96 -47.24 -29.93 -16.83
CA LYS A 96 -46.27 -30.05 -15.73
C LYS A 96 -44.94 -30.61 -16.22
N ASN A 97 -44.97 -31.73 -16.92
CA ASN A 97 -43.77 -32.45 -17.37
C ASN A 97 -43.05 -31.73 -18.50
N LYS A 98 -43.77 -31.16 -19.48
CA LYS A 98 -43.18 -30.46 -20.63
C LYS A 98 -42.40 -29.23 -20.24
N TYR A 99 -42.92 -28.45 -19.28
CA TYR A 99 -42.32 -27.19 -18.86
C TYR A 99 -41.52 -27.30 -17.56
N GLY A 100 -41.51 -28.47 -16.92
CA GLY A 100 -40.76 -28.74 -15.69
C GLY A 100 -41.33 -28.03 -14.47
N PHE A 101 -42.65 -27.81 -14.43
CA PHE A 101 -43.31 -27.21 -13.28
C PHE A 101 -43.44 -28.21 -12.14
N PHE A 102 -43.55 -27.70 -10.91
CA PHE A 102 -43.78 -28.55 -9.75
C PHE A 102 -45.20 -29.09 -9.73
N SER A 103 -46.16 -28.22 -10.06
CA SER A 103 -47.57 -28.56 -10.14
C SER A 103 -48.23 -27.81 -11.28
N SER A 104 -49.36 -28.34 -11.72
CA SER A 104 -50.30 -27.73 -12.65
C SER A 104 -51.69 -28.10 -12.19
N PHE A 105 -52.62 -27.17 -12.29
CA PHE A 105 -53.96 -27.38 -11.75
C PHE A 105 -55.04 -26.57 -12.47
N PHE A 106 -56.29 -26.98 -12.26
CA PHE A 106 -57.47 -26.24 -12.64
C PHE A 106 -58.53 -26.35 -11.54
N VAL A 107 -59.11 -25.24 -11.12
CA VAL A 107 -60.20 -25.18 -10.15
C VAL A 107 -61.46 -24.66 -10.85
N SER A 108 -62.50 -25.48 -10.90
CA SER A 108 -63.76 -25.12 -11.56
C SER A 108 -64.55 -24.14 -10.71
N ALA A 109 -64.99 -23.03 -11.32
CA ALA A 109 -65.91 -22.09 -10.67
C ALA A 109 -67.34 -22.67 -10.54
N LYS A 110 -67.69 -23.67 -11.37
CA LYS A 110 -69.03 -24.27 -11.40
C LYS A 110 -69.18 -25.38 -10.37
N SER A 111 -68.23 -26.29 -10.29
CA SER A 111 -68.29 -27.46 -9.40
C SER A 111 -67.50 -27.31 -8.12
N GLY A 112 -66.61 -26.33 -8.04
CA GLY A 112 -65.65 -26.17 -6.94
C GLY A 112 -64.57 -27.26 -6.91
N LYS A 113 -64.51 -28.17 -7.89
CA LYS A 113 -63.49 -29.23 -7.90
C LYS A 113 -62.13 -28.65 -8.24
N TYR A 114 -61.13 -29.00 -7.43
CA TYR A 114 -59.72 -28.73 -7.67
C TYR A 114 -59.10 -29.95 -8.37
N PHE A 115 -58.78 -29.79 -9.65
CA PHE A 115 -58.11 -30.80 -10.47
C PHE A 115 -56.60 -30.54 -10.51
N TYR A 116 -55.81 -31.61 -10.40
CA TYR A 116 -54.35 -31.59 -10.56
C TYR A 116 -53.88 -32.86 -11.30
N SER A 117 -52.57 -32.98 -11.57
CA SER A 117 -52.03 -34.07 -12.41
C SER A 117 -52.35 -35.51 -11.94
N GLN A 118 -52.68 -35.73 -10.66
CA GLN A 118 -53.02 -37.07 -10.15
C GLN A 118 -54.52 -37.26 -9.82
N GLY A 119 -55.38 -36.29 -10.15
CA GLY A 119 -56.83 -36.44 -9.99
C GLY A 119 -57.51 -35.20 -9.43
N ILE A 120 -58.54 -35.41 -8.60
CA ILE A 120 -59.22 -34.35 -7.86
C ILE A 120 -58.55 -34.26 -6.49
N LEU A 121 -57.99 -33.10 -6.17
CA LEU A 121 -57.36 -32.83 -4.88
C LEU A 121 -58.42 -32.69 -3.80
N LYS A 122 -59.39 -31.80 -4.02
CA LYS A 122 -60.50 -31.50 -3.10
C LYS A 122 -61.62 -30.75 -3.82
N VAL A 123 -62.70 -30.46 -3.10
CA VAL A 123 -63.72 -29.48 -3.51
C VAL A 123 -63.54 -28.25 -2.62
N ILE A 124 -63.28 -27.08 -3.23
CA ILE A 124 -63.00 -25.85 -2.51
C ILE A 124 -64.25 -25.33 -1.78
N SER A 125 -64.04 -24.66 -0.65
CA SER A 125 -65.11 -24.14 0.21
C SER A 125 -64.79 -22.75 0.73
N PRO A 126 -65.72 -21.77 0.70
CA PRO A 126 -65.49 -20.45 1.30
C PRO A 126 -65.35 -20.48 2.83
N ARG A 127 -65.56 -21.65 3.46
CA ARG A 127 -65.42 -21.85 4.90
C ARG A 127 -64.06 -22.39 5.31
N ASP A 128 -63.25 -22.87 4.35
CA ASP A 128 -61.89 -23.34 4.60
C ASP A 128 -60.93 -22.20 4.33
N SER A 129 -60.21 -21.73 5.35
CA SER A 129 -59.26 -20.61 5.22
C SER A 129 -58.13 -20.91 4.24
N ARG A 130 -57.87 -22.18 3.91
CA ARG A 130 -56.88 -22.58 2.90
C ARG A 130 -57.35 -22.37 1.46
N ASP A 131 -58.65 -22.16 1.25
CA ASP A 131 -59.24 -21.87 -0.06
C ASP A 131 -59.44 -20.37 -0.30
N ASP A 132 -59.09 -19.52 0.67
CA ASP A 132 -59.25 -18.07 0.61
C ASP A 132 -58.55 -17.46 -0.62
N TRP A 133 -57.41 -18.01 -1.05
CA TRP A 133 -56.68 -17.55 -2.22
C TRP A 133 -57.56 -17.54 -3.48
N PHE A 134 -58.38 -18.58 -3.68
CA PHE A 134 -59.24 -18.71 -4.85
C PHE A 134 -60.32 -17.63 -4.85
N TYR A 135 -61.01 -17.47 -3.72
CA TYR A 135 -62.10 -16.50 -3.59
C TYR A 135 -61.58 -15.06 -3.64
N LYS A 136 -60.43 -14.77 -3.02
CA LYS A 136 -59.77 -13.46 -3.12
C LYS A 136 -59.39 -13.15 -4.56
N PHE A 137 -58.82 -14.11 -5.29
CA PHE A 137 -58.41 -13.92 -6.67
C PHE A 137 -59.59 -13.67 -7.62
N ILE A 138 -60.66 -14.47 -7.55
CA ILE A 138 -61.81 -14.25 -8.43
C ILE A 138 -62.54 -12.93 -8.11
N ASN A 139 -62.47 -12.44 -6.88
CA ASN A 139 -63.07 -11.17 -6.46
C ASN A 139 -62.21 -9.95 -6.80
N SER A 140 -60.89 -10.11 -6.98
CA SER A 140 -59.99 -9.01 -7.36
C SER A 140 -60.22 -8.52 -8.79
N ASN A 141 -60.86 -9.35 -9.63
CA ASN A 141 -61.07 -9.13 -11.05
C ASN A 141 -59.77 -8.94 -11.87
N ALA A 142 -58.62 -9.35 -11.31
CA ALA A 142 -57.34 -9.36 -12.00
C ALA A 142 -57.24 -10.57 -12.96
N ALA A 143 -56.64 -10.40 -14.14
CA ALA A 143 -56.53 -11.49 -15.12
C ALA A 143 -55.64 -12.66 -14.62
N TYR A 144 -54.64 -12.33 -13.81
CA TYR A 144 -53.71 -13.27 -13.19
C TYR A 144 -53.36 -12.81 -11.78
N ASP A 145 -52.84 -13.73 -10.99
CA ASP A 145 -52.37 -13.50 -9.63
C ASP A 145 -51.13 -14.36 -9.37
N LEU A 146 -50.25 -13.87 -8.51
CA LEU A 146 -49.01 -14.54 -8.16
C LEU A 146 -48.90 -14.56 -6.65
N ASN A 147 -48.93 -15.75 -6.06
CA ASN A 147 -48.93 -15.91 -4.62
C ASN A 147 -47.96 -17.00 -4.21
N VAL A 148 -47.35 -16.84 -3.03
CA VAL A 148 -46.49 -17.86 -2.44
C VAL A 148 -47.26 -18.57 -1.34
N ASP A 149 -47.41 -19.88 -1.46
CA ASP A 149 -48.17 -20.69 -0.50
C ASP A 149 -47.64 -22.13 -0.45
N ASN A 150 -48.08 -22.90 0.54
CA ASN A 150 -47.72 -24.28 0.73
C ASN A 150 -48.56 -25.20 -0.18
N ASN A 151 -47.89 -26.03 -0.99
CA ASN A 151 -48.59 -26.97 -1.85
C ASN A 151 -49.18 -28.16 -1.06
N GLU A 152 -50.50 -28.13 -0.84
CA GLU A 152 -51.25 -29.18 -0.13
C GLU A 152 -51.18 -30.56 -0.80
N ALA A 153 -50.96 -30.62 -2.11
CA ALA A 153 -50.82 -31.89 -2.83
C ALA A 153 -49.47 -32.58 -2.56
N ASP A 154 -48.45 -31.83 -2.10
CA ASP A 154 -47.07 -32.31 -2.00
C ASP A 154 -46.40 -31.91 -0.68
N LYS A 155 -46.97 -32.37 0.44
CA LYS A 155 -46.38 -32.22 1.81
C LYS A 155 -46.13 -30.77 2.25
N ASN A 156 -46.94 -29.81 1.79
CA ASN A 156 -46.81 -28.39 2.13
C ASN A 156 -45.42 -27.81 1.76
N ILE A 157 -44.88 -28.21 0.61
CA ILE A 157 -43.68 -27.56 0.07
C ILE A 157 -44.03 -26.14 -0.39
N LEU A 158 -43.28 -25.15 0.09
CA LEU A 158 -43.41 -23.74 -0.29
C LEU A 158 -43.26 -23.57 -1.80
N THR A 159 -44.29 -23.00 -2.42
CA THR A 159 -44.48 -22.97 -3.87
C THR A 159 -44.97 -21.60 -4.30
N ILE A 160 -44.39 -21.07 -5.38
CA ILE A 160 -44.90 -19.88 -6.06
C ILE A 160 -45.95 -20.35 -7.05
N PHE A 161 -47.19 -19.94 -6.83
CA PHE A 161 -48.32 -20.24 -7.70
C PHE A 161 -48.58 -19.07 -8.63
N ILE A 162 -48.74 -19.38 -9.92
CA ILE A 162 -49.06 -18.42 -10.95
C ILE A 162 -50.42 -18.79 -11.50
N ASN A 163 -51.42 -17.99 -11.12
CA ASN A 163 -52.83 -18.26 -11.33
C ASN A 163 -53.35 -17.38 -12.45
N HIS A 164 -54.22 -17.92 -13.30
CA HIS A 164 -54.91 -17.19 -14.34
C HIS A 164 -56.40 -17.51 -14.31
N ARG A 165 -57.21 -16.48 -14.54
CA ARG A 165 -58.66 -16.63 -14.71
C ARG A 165 -58.96 -17.29 -16.04
N VAL A 166 -59.80 -18.32 -16.00
CA VAL A 166 -60.33 -18.98 -17.19
C VAL A 166 -61.72 -18.43 -17.44
N GLU A 167 -61.88 -17.70 -18.53
CA GLU A 167 -63.14 -17.06 -18.91
C GLU A 167 -63.62 -17.57 -20.27
N ASP A 168 -64.94 -17.60 -20.46
CA ASP A 168 -65.52 -17.86 -21.76
C ASP A 168 -65.45 -16.63 -22.69
N LYS A 169 -66.06 -16.74 -23.88
CA LYS A 169 -66.06 -15.65 -24.88
C LYS A 169 -66.88 -14.44 -24.45
N ASP A 170 -67.81 -14.63 -23.50
CA ASP A 170 -68.72 -13.61 -23.00
C ASP A 170 -68.18 -12.98 -21.69
N GLY A 171 -67.00 -13.42 -21.23
CA GLY A 171 -66.36 -12.95 -19.99
C GLY A 171 -66.85 -13.65 -18.72
N ASN A 172 -67.63 -14.73 -18.84
CA ASN A 172 -68.06 -15.48 -17.66
C ASN A 172 -66.92 -16.36 -17.13
N LEU A 173 -66.73 -16.35 -15.81
CA LEU A 173 -65.73 -17.16 -15.14
C LEU A 173 -66.08 -18.66 -15.24
N LEU A 174 -65.19 -19.42 -15.87
CA LEU A 174 -65.23 -20.88 -15.92
C LEU A 174 -64.44 -21.51 -14.76
N GLY A 175 -63.38 -20.84 -14.30
CA GLY A 175 -62.51 -21.33 -13.23
C GLY A 175 -61.19 -20.59 -13.15
N VAL A 176 -60.25 -21.17 -12.42
CA VAL A 176 -58.87 -20.68 -12.29
C VAL A 176 -57.92 -21.81 -12.67
N THR A 177 -56.93 -21.51 -13.49
CA THR A 177 -55.87 -22.47 -13.85
C THR A 177 -54.53 -21.90 -13.45
N GLY A 178 -53.55 -22.76 -13.19
CA GLY A 178 -52.26 -22.28 -12.77
C GLY A 178 -51.17 -23.33 -12.77
N VAL A 179 -49.97 -22.84 -12.52
CA VAL A 179 -48.75 -23.65 -12.39
C VAL A 179 -48.01 -23.27 -11.12
N GLY A 180 -47.38 -24.26 -10.49
CA GLY A 180 -46.57 -24.08 -9.30
C GLY A 180 -45.08 -24.23 -9.60
N LEU A 181 -44.27 -23.36 -9.01
CA LEU A 181 -42.81 -23.43 -9.01
C LEU A 181 -42.29 -23.67 -7.61
N LYS A 182 -41.33 -24.59 -7.46
CA LYS A 182 -40.66 -24.80 -6.17
C LYS A 182 -39.88 -23.56 -5.78
N MET A 183 -40.01 -23.15 -4.51
CA MET A 183 -39.20 -22.08 -3.94
C MET A 183 -37.69 -22.42 -3.95
N ASP A 184 -37.34 -23.71 -3.99
CA ASP A 184 -35.96 -24.20 -4.18
C ASP A 184 -35.26 -23.59 -5.41
N ASN A 185 -35.99 -23.30 -6.48
CA ASN A 185 -35.39 -22.73 -7.69
C ASN A 185 -34.90 -21.30 -7.45
N VAL A 186 -35.70 -20.51 -6.73
CA VAL A 186 -35.30 -19.16 -6.30
C VAL A 186 -34.16 -19.26 -5.30
N SER A 187 -34.22 -20.17 -4.32
CA SER A 187 -33.14 -20.36 -3.34
C SER A 187 -31.81 -20.72 -4.01
N LYS A 188 -31.82 -21.56 -5.06
CA LYS A 188 -30.63 -21.88 -5.87
C LYS A 188 -30.10 -20.67 -6.65
N LEU A 189 -31.00 -19.85 -7.21
CA LEU A 189 -30.63 -18.60 -7.86
C LEU A 189 -29.91 -17.69 -6.87
N LEU A 190 -30.50 -17.42 -5.70
CA LEU A 190 -29.90 -16.59 -4.66
C LEU A 190 -28.55 -17.13 -4.20
N LYS A 191 -28.43 -18.45 -4.00
CA LYS A 191 -27.16 -19.11 -3.67
C LYS A 191 -26.08 -18.85 -4.73
N SER A 192 -26.41 -18.99 -6.01
CA SER A 192 -25.45 -18.75 -7.10
C SER A 192 -24.93 -17.31 -7.14
N PHE A 193 -25.80 -16.33 -6.86
CA PHE A 193 -25.41 -14.93 -6.75
C PHE A 193 -24.60 -14.66 -5.49
N SER A 194 -24.97 -15.29 -4.38
CA SER A 194 -24.27 -15.14 -3.09
C SER A 194 -22.83 -15.62 -3.20
N GLU A 195 -22.61 -16.79 -3.80
CA GLU A 195 -21.28 -17.35 -4.06
C GLU A 195 -20.49 -16.49 -5.06
N LYS A 196 -21.12 -16.08 -6.17
CA LYS A 196 -20.46 -15.31 -7.22
C LYS A 196 -19.99 -13.93 -6.76
N TYR A 197 -20.80 -13.23 -5.98
CA TYR A 197 -20.51 -11.86 -5.56
C TYR A 197 -20.00 -11.76 -4.12
N SER A 198 -19.90 -12.89 -3.39
CA SER A 198 -19.52 -12.93 -1.97
C SER A 198 -20.37 -11.96 -1.14
N LYS A 199 -21.70 -12.06 -1.31
CA LYS A 199 -22.69 -11.22 -0.64
C LYS A 199 -23.74 -12.10 0.01
N MET A 200 -24.29 -11.61 1.11
CA MET A 200 -25.43 -12.28 1.69
C MET A 200 -26.73 -11.80 1.02
N ILE A 201 -27.59 -12.72 0.61
CA ILE A 201 -28.79 -12.46 -0.20
C ILE A 201 -29.90 -13.36 0.30
N PHE A 202 -31.05 -12.76 0.60
CA PHE A 202 -32.22 -13.49 1.07
C PHE A 202 -33.51 -12.71 0.82
N LEU A 203 -34.64 -13.41 0.89
CA LEU A 203 -35.98 -12.84 0.79
C LEU A 203 -36.67 -12.92 2.15
N VAL A 204 -37.39 -11.85 2.52
CA VAL A 204 -38.21 -11.81 3.73
C VAL A 204 -39.65 -11.41 3.41
N ASP A 205 -40.59 -11.95 4.16
CA ASP A 205 -41.98 -11.52 4.11
C ASP A 205 -42.21 -10.15 4.78
N PRO A 206 -43.41 -9.53 4.66
CA PRO A 206 -43.71 -8.27 5.31
C PRO A 206 -43.65 -8.30 6.85
N GLN A 207 -43.63 -9.49 7.45
CA GLN A 207 -43.46 -9.69 8.90
C GLN A 207 -41.99 -9.78 9.30
N GLY A 208 -41.07 -9.86 8.34
CA GLY A 208 -39.62 -9.96 8.54
C GLY A 208 -39.08 -11.39 8.62
N THR A 209 -39.92 -12.41 8.39
CA THR A 209 -39.48 -13.81 8.42
C THR A 209 -38.74 -14.14 7.14
N VAL A 210 -37.63 -14.85 7.25
CA VAL A 210 -36.83 -15.28 6.10
C VAL A 210 -37.57 -16.40 5.34
N GLN A 211 -37.88 -16.15 4.07
CA GLN A 211 -38.63 -17.08 3.20
C GLN A 211 -37.75 -17.77 2.15
N ALA A 212 -36.62 -17.15 1.78
CA ALA A 212 -35.59 -17.82 1.00
C ALA A 212 -34.20 -17.34 1.38
N HIS A 213 -33.30 -18.30 1.54
CA HIS A 213 -31.93 -18.07 1.98
C HIS A 213 -31.03 -19.17 1.43
N HIS A 214 -29.75 -18.87 1.21
CA HIS A 214 -28.79 -19.88 0.74
C HIS A 214 -28.56 -21.02 1.75
N GLU A 215 -28.66 -20.70 3.05
CA GLU A 215 -28.70 -21.65 4.16
C GLU A 215 -30.14 -22.01 4.50
N VAL A 216 -30.52 -23.24 4.17
CA VAL A 216 -31.90 -23.74 4.30
C VAL A 216 -32.44 -23.66 5.72
N TYR A 217 -31.58 -23.80 6.75
CA TYR A 217 -32.02 -23.80 8.14
C TYR A 217 -32.54 -22.43 8.64
N GLN A 218 -32.24 -21.34 7.93
CA GLN A 218 -32.73 -20.01 8.29
C GLN A 218 -34.17 -19.75 7.80
N ILE A 219 -34.62 -20.49 6.79
CA ILE A 219 -35.93 -20.33 6.16
C ILE A 219 -37.00 -20.69 7.20
N GLU A 220 -37.97 -19.80 7.42
CA GLU A 220 -39.05 -19.89 8.43
C GLU A 220 -38.61 -19.91 9.91
N HIS A 221 -37.31 -19.98 10.19
CA HIS A 221 -36.77 -20.06 11.56
C HIS A 221 -36.10 -18.76 12.02
N THR A 222 -35.78 -17.86 11.10
CA THR A 222 -35.16 -16.57 11.40
C THR A 222 -36.11 -15.43 11.04
N ASN A 223 -36.27 -14.47 11.95
CA ASN A 223 -36.92 -13.19 11.68
C ASN A 223 -35.91 -12.06 11.86
N ILE A 224 -35.81 -11.14 10.89
CA ILE A 224 -34.84 -10.04 10.91
C ILE A 224 -35.06 -9.07 12.09
N LYS A 225 -36.26 -9.05 12.67
CA LYS A 225 -36.59 -8.26 13.88
C LYS A 225 -35.99 -8.86 15.15
N ASP A 226 -35.58 -10.12 15.13
CA ASP A 226 -34.98 -10.81 16.27
C ASP A 226 -33.45 -10.86 16.16
N VAL A 227 -32.89 -10.54 15.00
CA VAL A 227 -31.44 -10.56 14.78
C VAL A 227 -30.81 -9.30 15.42
N PRO A 228 -29.83 -9.45 16.33
CA PRO A 228 -29.13 -8.31 16.92
C PRO A 228 -28.52 -7.42 15.84
N GLY A 229 -28.74 -6.10 15.92
CA GLY A 229 -28.28 -5.13 14.91
C GLY A 229 -29.27 -4.91 13.76
N LEU A 230 -29.71 -5.98 13.09
CA LEU A 230 -30.75 -5.88 12.04
C LEU A 230 -32.10 -5.44 12.61
N SER A 231 -32.42 -5.87 13.83
CA SER A 231 -33.62 -5.47 14.58
C SER A 231 -33.81 -3.95 14.70
N GLU A 232 -32.73 -3.17 14.76
CA GLU A 232 -32.79 -1.70 14.87
C GLU A 232 -33.28 -1.02 13.58
N ILE A 233 -33.05 -1.65 12.43
CA ILE A 233 -33.40 -1.13 11.11
C ILE A 233 -34.49 -1.95 10.42
N ALA A 234 -34.92 -3.07 11.00
CA ALA A 234 -35.87 -4.00 10.37
C ALA A 234 -37.18 -3.32 9.96
N ASP A 235 -37.77 -2.48 10.82
CA ASP A 235 -38.99 -1.76 10.48
C ASP A 235 -38.78 -0.74 9.35
N GLN A 236 -37.59 -0.14 9.25
CA GLN A 236 -37.25 0.76 8.14
C GLN A 236 -37.10 -0.02 6.83
N VAL A 237 -36.39 -1.15 6.90
CA VAL A 237 -36.21 -2.08 5.76
C VAL A 237 -37.56 -2.56 5.24
N LEU A 238 -38.48 -2.96 6.12
CA LEU A 238 -39.82 -3.43 5.76
C LEU A 238 -40.78 -2.30 5.36
N ALA A 239 -40.44 -1.04 5.67
CA ALA A 239 -41.15 0.14 5.18
C ALA A 239 -40.65 0.62 3.80
N THR A 240 -39.64 -0.03 3.22
CA THR A 240 -39.07 0.35 1.91
C THR A 240 -40.16 0.34 0.84
N VAL A 241 -40.38 1.49 0.20
CA VAL A 241 -41.46 1.67 -0.78
C VAL A 241 -41.09 0.98 -2.10
N TYR A 242 -42.08 0.44 -2.80
CA TYR A 242 -41.93 -0.30 -4.06
C TYR A 242 -40.98 0.37 -5.09
N ASN A 243 -41.02 1.69 -5.24
CA ASN A 243 -40.24 2.44 -6.22
C ASN A 243 -39.04 3.20 -5.63
N ASP A 244 -38.72 3.01 -4.36
CA ASP A 244 -37.62 3.72 -3.70
C ASP A 244 -36.75 2.74 -2.90
N PRO A 245 -35.88 1.97 -3.59
CA PRO A 245 -35.07 0.98 -2.92
C PRO A 245 -33.93 1.65 -2.15
N ALA A 246 -33.85 1.36 -0.86
CA ALA A 246 -32.97 2.07 0.07
C ALA A 246 -31.74 1.25 0.47
N THR A 247 -30.75 1.96 1.01
CA THR A 247 -29.53 1.39 1.58
C THR A 247 -29.44 1.77 3.05
N TYR A 248 -29.10 0.79 3.88
CA TYR A 248 -29.10 0.88 5.33
C TYR A 248 -27.76 0.40 5.89
N GLU A 249 -27.46 0.82 7.12
CA GLU A 249 -26.27 0.41 7.86
C GLU A 249 -26.68 -0.05 9.25
N CYS A 250 -26.11 -1.17 9.69
CA CYS A 250 -26.28 -1.66 11.06
C CYS A 250 -24.99 -2.30 11.57
N VAL A 251 -24.97 -2.64 12.86
CA VAL A 251 -23.85 -3.35 13.49
C VAL A 251 -24.36 -4.67 14.03
N VAL A 252 -23.86 -5.78 13.49
CA VAL A 252 -24.19 -7.15 13.91
C VAL A 252 -22.92 -7.79 14.45
N ASP A 253 -22.96 -8.31 15.69
CA ASP A 253 -21.80 -8.90 16.38
C ASP A 253 -20.55 -8.00 16.45
N GLY A 254 -20.76 -6.68 16.56
CA GLY A 254 -19.67 -5.69 16.59
C GLY A 254 -19.06 -5.38 15.21
N GLU A 255 -19.60 -5.95 14.14
CA GLU A 255 -19.20 -5.71 12.77
C GLU A 255 -20.24 -4.87 12.03
N LYS A 256 -19.79 -3.86 11.28
CA LYS A 256 -20.67 -3.06 10.43
C LYS A 256 -21.09 -3.85 9.20
N ILE A 257 -22.39 -3.84 8.94
CA ILE A 257 -23.01 -4.43 7.76
C ILE A 257 -23.68 -3.32 6.95
N LEU A 258 -23.43 -3.36 5.65
CA LEU A 258 -24.05 -2.50 4.63
C LEU A 258 -25.09 -3.35 3.93
N LEU A 259 -26.34 -2.90 3.88
CA LEU A 259 -27.41 -3.66 3.22
C LEU A 259 -28.30 -2.78 2.37
N THR A 260 -28.87 -3.36 1.31
CA THR A 260 -29.89 -2.72 0.50
C THR A 260 -31.12 -3.61 0.41
N ALA A 261 -32.29 -2.98 0.36
CA ALA A 261 -33.57 -3.66 0.29
C ALA A 261 -34.38 -3.20 -0.93
N ARG A 262 -35.15 -4.11 -1.51
CA ARG A 262 -36.13 -3.81 -2.57
C ARG A 262 -37.35 -4.71 -2.42
N TYR A 263 -38.53 -4.10 -2.48
CA TYR A 263 -39.79 -4.83 -2.52
C TYR A 263 -40.03 -5.47 -3.90
N ILE A 264 -40.45 -6.73 -3.91
CA ILE A 264 -40.81 -7.53 -5.08
C ILE A 264 -42.33 -7.74 -5.04
N PRO A 265 -43.12 -6.98 -5.80
CA PRO A 265 -44.58 -7.11 -5.78
C PRO A 265 -45.07 -8.48 -6.17
N GLU A 266 -44.37 -9.14 -7.11
CA GLU A 266 -44.77 -10.45 -7.61
C GLU A 266 -44.72 -11.53 -6.52
N LEU A 267 -43.95 -11.32 -5.44
CA LEU A 267 -43.85 -12.24 -4.31
C LEU A 267 -44.40 -11.65 -3.00
N GLU A 268 -44.75 -10.37 -3.01
CA GLU A 268 -45.05 -9.56 -1.81
C GLU A 268 -43.93 -9.56 -0.75
N TRP A 269 -42.68 -9.76 -1.18
CA TRP A 269 -41.52 -9.94 -0.29
C TRP A 269 -40.43 -8.90 -0.55
N PHE A 270 -39.53 -8.75 0.42
CA PHE A 270 -38.37 -7.88 0.30
C PHE A 270 -37.13 -8.68 -0.02
N LEU A 271 -36.44 -8.30 -1.09
CA LEU A 271 -35.09 -8.75 -1.40
C LEU A 271 -34.08 -7.94 -0.61
N ILE A 272 -33.32 -8.63 0.23
CA ILE A 272 -32.23 -8.06 1.01
C ILE A 272 -30.91 -8.55 0.44
N VAL A 273 -30.00 -7.62 0.19
CA VAL A 273 -28.62 -7.88 -0.18
C VAL A 273 -27.73 -7.16 0.80
N GLU A 274 -26.94 -7.89 1.57
CA GLU A 274 -26.04 -7.34 2.58
C GLU A 274 -24.60 -7.79 2.38
N GLN A 275 -23.68 -6.99 2.90
CA GLN A 275 -22.26 -7.29 2.90
C GLN A 275 -21.58 -6.74 4.16
N ARG A 276 -20.68 -7.56 4.71
CA ARG A 276 -19.87 -7.20 5.87
C ARG A 276 -18.78 -6.21 5.48
N GLU A 277 -18.57 -5.16 6.29
CA GLU A 277 -17.54 -4.14 6.03
C GLU A 277 -16.14 -4.77 6.03
N SER A 278 -15.87 -5.79 6.85
CA SER A 278 -14.54 -6.41 6.87
C SER A 278 -14.20 -7.15 5.58
N GLU A 279 -15.18 -7.82 4.97
CA GLU A 279 -15.05 -8.51 3.69
C GLU A 279 -14.82 -7.51 2.55
N MET A 280 -15.60 -6.41 2.53
CA MET A 280 -15.38 -5.29 1.60
C MET A 280 -13.95 -4.73 1.75
N LEU A 281 -13.51 -4.48 2.98
CA LEU A 281 -12.22 -3.85 3.26
C LEU A 281 -11.03 -4.82 3.15
N GLN A 282 -11.24 -6.10 2.90
CA GLN A 282 -10.15 -7.07 2.77
C GLN A 282 -9.18 -6.66 1.65
N SER A 283 -9.70 -6.24 0.50
CA SER A 283 -8.91 -5.74 -0.63
C SER A 283 -8.17 -4.43 -0.26
N ALA A 284 -8.82 -3.51 0.44
CA ALA A 284 -8.21 -2.25 0.89
C ALA A 284 -7.08 -2.50 1.91
N ARG A 285 -7.27 -3.44 2.85
CA ARG A 285 -6.25 -3.87 3.82
C ARG A 285 -5.05 -4.52 3.12
N GLY A 286 -5.29 -5.39 2.14
CA GLY A 286 -4.23 -6.02 1.35
C GLY A 286 -3.38 -5.01 0.57
N ASN A 287 -4.04 -4.03 -0.07
CA ASN A 287 -3.35 -2.94 -0.77
C ASN A 287 -2.54 -2.07 0.20
N PHE A 288 -3.11 -1.73 1.36
CA PHE A 288 -2.41 -0.98 2.40
C PHE A 288 -1.14 -1.70 2.88
N GLN A 289 -1.21 -3.01 3.15
CA GLN A 289 -0.03 -3.80 3.53
C GLN A 289 1.06 -3.79 2.46
N ARG A 290 0.70 -3.94 1.18
CA ARG A 290 1.65 -3.86 0.05
C ARG A 290 2.30 -2.48 -0.04
N THR A 291 1.52 -1.40 0.07
CA THR A 291 2.04 -0.03 0.09
C THR A 291 2.99 0.19 1.27
N LEU A 292 2.65 -0.38 2.44
CA LEU A 292 3.48 -0.25 3.63
C LEU A 292 4.84 -0.95 3.46
N ILE A 293 4.85 -2.15 2.88
CA ILE A 293 6.07 -2.90 2.61
C ILE A 293 6.94 -2.19 1.55
N ILE A 294 6.36 -1.85 0.39
CA ILE A 294 7.10 -1.23 -0.71
C ILE A 294 7.62 0.15 -0.32
N GLY A 295 6.76 1.00 0.26
CA GLY A 295 7.15 2.34 0.69
C GLY A 295 8.10 2.32 1.89
N GLY A 296 7.96 1.35 2.79
CA GLY A 296 8.91 1.14 3.88
C GLY A 296 10.30 0.77 3.38
N LEU A 297 10.40 -0.20 2.45
CA LEU A 297 11.66 -0.59 1.82
C LEU A 297 12.30 0.57 1.06
N ALA A 298 11.52 1.35 0.30
CA ALA A 298 11.99 2.53 -0.41
C ALA A 298 12.52 3.59 0.58
N THR A 299 11.83 3.84 1.68
CA THR A 299 12.24 4.79 2.72
C THR A 299 13.57 4.36 3.36
N VAL A 300 13.71 3.08 3.71
CA VAL A 300 14.96 2.53 4.26
C VAL A 300 16.11 2.68 3.26
N LEU A 301 15.89 2.37 1.98
CA LEU A 301 16.89 2.53 0.94
C LEU A 301 17.34 3.99 0.80
N ILE A 302 16.39 4.94 0.79
CA ILE A 302 16.70 6.38 0.71
C ILE A 302 17.52 6.84 1.92
N VAL A 303 17.18 6.39 3.13
CA VAL A 303 17.94 6.71 4.34
C VAL A 303 19.36 6.15 4.26
N ILE A 304 19.52 4.89 3.83
CA ILE A 304 20.84 4.27 3.65
C ILE A 304 21.68 5.06 2.64
N LEU A 305 21.14 5.35 1.45
CA LEU A 305 21.83 6.13 0.42
C LEU A 305 22.19 7.54 0.90
N SER A 306 21.31 8.18 1.67
CA SER A 306 21.56 9.49 2.26
C SER A 306 22.72 9.45 3.26
N ILE A 307 22.75 8.42 4.13
CA ILE A 307 23.86 8.20 5.06
C ILE A 307 25.18 8.00 4.30
N PHE A 308 25.19 7.13 3.28
CA PHE A 308 26.39 6.90 2.46
C PHE A 308 26.87 8.19 1.77
N THR A 309 25.95 8.95 1.17
CA THR A 309 26.25 10.19 0.46
C THR A 309 26.84 11.24 1.40
N VAL A 310 26.21 11.47 2.55
CA VAL A 310 26.69 12.42 3.57
C VAL A 310 28.08 12.01 4.06
N ASN A 311 28.33 10.72 4.29
CA ASN A 311 29.63 10.23 4.74
C ASN A 311 30.71 10.43 3.68
N TYR A 312 30.39 10.16 2.42
CA TYR A 312 31.31 10.32 1.29
C TYR A 312 31.73 11.79 1.11
N PHE A 313 30.78 12.71 1.10
CA PHE A 313 31.08 14.14 0.98
C PHE A 313 31.90 14.66 2.17
N GLN A 314 31.61 14.20 3.38
CA GLN A 314 32.36 14.61 4.58
C GLN A 314 33.83 14.19 4.50
N LEU A 315 34.12 12.94 4.13
CA LEU A 315 35.49 12.45 3.98
C LEU A 315 36.26 13.23 2.90
N ARG A 316 35.58 13.63 1.84
CA ARG A 316 36.18 14.43 0.76
C ARG A 316 36.51 15.85 1.22
N LEU A 317 35.59 16.49 1.96
CA LEU A 317 35.81 17.81 2.56
C LEU A 317 36.97 17.80 3.57
N GLU A 318 37.06 16.76 4.40
CA GLU A 318 38.17 16.61 5.37
C GLU A 318 39.53 16.46 4.69
N LYS A 319 39.61 15.72 3.58
CA LYS A 319 40.85 15.62 2.79
C LYS A 319 41.24 16.97 2.20
N GLN A 320 40.31 17.65 1.53
CA GLN A 320 40.58 18.97 0.91
C GLN A 320 40.94 20.04 1.95
N ALA A 321 40.36 19.98 3.14
CA ALA A 321 40.63 20.97 4.19
C ALA A 321 42.00 20.78 4.89
N ASN A 322 42.65 19.61 4.77
CA ASN A 322 43.84 19.26 5.56
C ASN A 322 45.11 18.98 4.75
N THR A 323 45.03 18.90 3.42
CA THR A 323 46.20 18.68 2.54
C THR A 323 46.46 19.89 1.65
N ASP A 324 47.72 20.13 1.30
CA ASP A 324 48.11 21.09 0.27
C ASP A 324 47.87 20.50 -1.12
N GLU A 325 47.17 21.24 -1.99
CA GLU A 325 46.74 20.75 -3.31
C GLU A 325 47.89 20.47 -4.28
N LEU A 326 49.01 21.20 -4.14
CA LEU A 326 50.15 21.05 -5.04
C LEU A 326 51.03 19.86 -4.65
N THR A 327 51.37 19.77 -3.37
CA THR A 327 52.44 18.89 -2.86
C THR A 327 51.91 17.60 -2.23
N GLY A 328 50.60 17.53 -1.92
CA GLY A 328 49.95 16.37 -1.31
C GLY A 328 50.28 16.14 0.16
N VAL A 329 51.22 16.90 0.74
CA VAL A 329 51.50 16.87 2.18
C VAL A 329 50.42 17.63 2.95
N ALA A 330 50.49 17.62 4.28
CA ALA A 330 49.53 18.37 5.08
C ALA A 330 49.63 19.88 4.81
N ASN A 331 48.53 20.60 4.99
CA ASN A 331 48.57 22.06 4.96
C ASN A 331 48.87 22.65 6.34
N ARG A 332 49.13 23.96 6.39
CA ARG A 332 49.35 24.71 7.63
C ARG A 332 48.30 24.44 8.72
N ARG A 333 47.01 24.40 8.36
CA ARG A 333 45.92 24.15 9.31
C ARG A 333 46.02 22.77 9.96
N ALA A 334 46.30 21.74 9.16
CA ALA A 334 46.48 20.38 9.67
C ALA A 334 47.70 20.29 10.60
N PHE A 335 48.78 21.01 10.28
CA PHE A 335 49.95 21.09 11.13
C PHE A 335 49.66 21.74 12.49
N GLU A 336 48.95 22.87 12.50
CA GLU A 336 48.54 23.58 13.72
C GLU A 336 47.76 22.67 14.68
N ILE A 337 46.84 21.87 14.15
CA ILE A 337 46.07 20.88 14.92
C ILE A 337 47.01 19.82 15.51
N ARG A 338 47.92 19.26 14.71
CA ARG A 338 48.81 18.18 15.14
C ARG A 338 49.82 18.64 16.19
N VAL A 339 50.32 19.87 16.11
CA VAL A 339 51.19 20.44 17.16
C VAL A 339 50.42 20.59 18.46
N GLY A 340 49.15 21.02 18.41
CA GLY A 340 48.28 21.02 19.60
C GLY A 340 48.18 19.64 20.26
N ASP A 341 48.03 18.58 19.47
CA ASP A 341 48.03 17.19 19.97
C ASP A 341 49.39 16.78 20.54
N ALA A 342 50.49 17.21 19.93
CA ALA A 342 51.85 16.93 20.42
C ALA A 342 52.12 17.62 21.77
N ILE A 343 51.70 18.88 21.93
CA ILE A 343 51.77 19.61 23.21
C ILE A 343 50.97 18.87 24.29
N ASN A 344 49.73 18.46 23.97
CA ASN A 344 48.90 17.68 24.90
C ASN A 344 49.57 16.33 25.27
N THR A 345 50.26 15.71 24.32
CA THR A 345 50.98 14.45 24.54
C THR A 345 52.21 14.66 25.43
N PHE A 346 52.95 15.76 25.22
CA PHE A 346 54.07 16.16 26.08
C PHE A 346 53.60 16.33 27.54
N PHE A 347 52.53 17.07 27.79
CA PHE A 347 51.99 17.23 29.16
C PHE A 347 51.53 15.92 29.80
N LYS A 348 51.02 14.97 29.01
CA LYS A 348 50.55 13.67 29.52
C LYS A 348 51.65 12.65 29.76
N THR A 349 52.72 12.69 28.97
CA THR A 349 53.69 11.57 28.88
C THR A 349 55.14 11.99 29.01
N GLY A 350 55.45 13.28 29.02
CA GLY A 350 56.81 13.82 28.99
C GLY A 350 57.55 13.60 27.67
N LYS A 351 56.88 13.07 26.62
CA LYS A 351 57.52 12.80 25.33
C LYS A 351 57.85 14.10 24.61
N LEU A 352 59.15 14.32 24.38
CA LEU A 352 59.67 15.46 23.65
C LEU A 352 59.29 15.42 22.17
N PHE A 353 59.09 16.60 21.60
CA PHE A 353 58.93 16.81 20.17
C PHE A 353 59.67 18.07 19.73
N SER A 354 59.95 18.14 18.44
CA SER A 354 60.67 19.25 17.83
C SER A 354 60.03 19.61 16.49
N ILE A 355 60.31 20.80 16.00
CA ILE A 355 59.95 21.21 14.64
C ILE A 355 61.20 21.51 13.81
N ILE A 356 61.08 21.26 12.52
CA ILE A 356 62.03 21.68 11.50
C ILE A 356 61.28 22.64 10.58
N LEU A 357 61.76 23.86 10.46
CA LEU A 357 61.33 24.79 9.41
C LEU A 357 62.35 24.72 8.28
N LEU A 358 61.87 24.54 7.06
CA LEU A 358 62.67 24.31 5.87
C LEU A 358 62.23 25.28 4.78
N ASP A 359 63.19 25.94 4.15
CA ASP A 359 62.98 26.81 2.99
C ASP A 359 63.82 26.33 1.80
N VAL A 360 63.22 26.36 0.61
CA VAL A 360 63.88 25.95 -0.64
C VAL A 360 64.77 27.07 -1.16
N ASP A 361 66.08 26.83 -1.13
CA ASP A 361 67.07 27.82 -1.52
C ASP A 361 67.00 28.15 -3.01
N CYS A 362 67.07 29.45 -3.32
CA CYS A 362 67.02 29.98 -4.69
C CYS A 362 65.74 29.65 -5.48
N PHE A 363 64.64 29.27 -4.82
CA PHE A 363 63.39 28.89 -5.48
C PHE A 363 62.84 29.95 -6.43
N LYS A 364 62.90 31.24 -6.04
CA LYS A 364 62.51 32.35 -6.90
C LYS A 364 63.29 32.39 -8.23
N GLN A 365 64.59 32.10 -8.21
CA GLN A 365 65.41 32.07 -9.42
C GLN A 365 64.97 30.93 -10.36
N VAL A 366 64.56 29.78 -9.82
CA VAL A 366 64.01 28.67 -10.60
C VAL A 366 62.73 29.09 -11.32
N ASN A 367 61.82 29.77 -10.61
CA ASN A 367 60.59 30.30 -11.21
C ASN A 367 60.88 31.36 -12.28
N ASP A 368 61.82 32.27 -12.02
CA ASP A 368 62.16 33.37 -12.93
C ASP A 368 62.84 32.85 -14.21
N LEU A 369 63.66 31.79 -14.13
CA LEU A 369 64.41 31.23 -15.26
C LEU A 369 63.61 30.18 -16.06
N TYR A 370 62.86 29.33 -15.39
CA TYR A 370 62.23 28.16 -16.02
C TYR A 370 60.71 28.15 -15.97
N GLY A 371 60.10 29.12 -15.28
CA GLY A 371 58.66 29.25 -15.13
C GLY A 371 58.08 28.52 -13.91
N HIS A 372 56.87 28.89 -13.54
CA HIS A 372 56.18 28.35 -12.36
C HIS A 372 55.86 26.85 -12.45
N ILE A 373 55.68 26.29 -13.65
CA ILE A 373 55.40 24.86 -13.83
C ILE A 373 56.58 24.01 -13.33
N GLU A 374 57.80 24.46 -13.61
CA GLU A 374 59.04 23.83 -13.17
C GLU A 374 59.28 24.02 -11.67
N GLY A 375 58.94 25.19 -11.13
CA GLY A 375 58.94 25.42 -9.68
C GLY A 375 57.96 24.47 -8.95
N ASP A 376 56.75 24.32 -9.48
CA ASP A 376 55.74 23.40 -8.97
C ASP A 376 56.20 21.93 -9.01
N ALA A 377 56.88 21.53 -10.09
CA ALA A 377 57.48 20.21 -10.21
C ALA A 377 58.60 20.00 -9.18
N ALA A 378 59.43 21.02 -8.95
CA ALA A 378 60.48 20.98 -7.92
C ALA A 378 59.88 20.83 -6.51
N LEU A 379 58.83 21.58 -6.18
CA LEU A 379 58.15 21.48 -4.88
C LEU A 379 57.53 20.09 -4.65
N LYS A 380 56.92 19.47 -5.66
CA LYS A 380 56.41 18.09 -5.59
C LYS A 380 57.51 17.06 -5.36
N LYS A 381 58.67 17.25 -5.99
CA LYS A 381 59.82 16.36 -5.83
C LYS A 381 60.43 16.51 -4.44
N ILE A 382 60.58 17.75 -3.97
CA ILE A 382 61.07 18.04 -2.62
C ILE A 382 60.12 17.49 -1.56
N SER A 383 58.80 17.65 -1.71
CA SER A 383 57.84 17.07 -0.77
C SER A 383 57.95 15.54 -0.72
N THR A 384 58.14 14.89 -1.87
CA THR A 384 58.38 13.44 -1.94
C THR A 384 59.66 13.05 -1.20
N LEU A 385 60.76 13.78 -1.40
CA LEU A 385 62.03 13.54 -0.70
C LEU A 385 61.90 13.74 0.81
N ILE A 386 61.19 14.79 1.25
CA ILE A 386 60.92 15.03 2.68
C ILE A 386 60.11 13.86 3.25
N THR A 387 59.01 13.47 2.61
CA THR A 387 58.14 12.37 3.10
C THR A 387 58.86 11.03 3.16
N GLY A 388 59.74 10.72 2.19
CA GLY A 388 60.58 9.51 2.23
C GLY A 388 61.70 9.57 3.27
N ALA A 389 62.07 10.77 3.73
CA ALA A 389 63.09 11.00 4.72
C ALA A 389 62.55 11.17 6.15
N ILE A 390 61.25 11.09 6.40
CA ILE A 390 60.65 11.15 7.75
C ILE A 390 59.95 9.83 8.12
N ARG A 391 59.64 9.61 9.39
CA ARG A 391 58.92 8.41 9.86
C ARG A 391 57.42 8.61 9.71
N GLU A 392 56.64 7.52 9.73
CA GLU A 392 55.17 7.57 9.71
C GLU A 392 54.56 8.36 10.89
N ILE A 393 55.26 8.41 12.02
CA ILE A 393 54.85 9.16 13.22
C ILE A 393 55.13 10.67 13.11
N ASP A 394 56.02 11.07 12.22
CA ASP A 394 56.36 12.47 11.95
C ASP A 394 55.37 13.03 10.93
N MET A 395 55.28 14.36 10.83
CA MET A 395 54.35 15.02 9.91
C MET A 395 55.04 16.13 9.15
N CYS A 396 55.01 16.06 7.82
CA CYS A 396 55.40 17.17 6.95
C CYS A 396 54.15 17.96 6.53
N ALA A 397 54.25 19.29 6.58
CA ALA A 397 53.25 20.20 6.06
C ALA A 397 53.89 21.31 5.23
N ARG A 398 53.15 21.82 4.24
CA ARG A 398 53.52 23.04 3.53
C ARG A 398 53.11 24.25 4.36
N TRP A 399 54.10 25.05 4.76
CA TRP A 399 53.93 26.19 5.67
C TRP A 399 53.71 27.50 4.90
N GLY A 400 54.37 27.65 3.75
CA GLY A 400 54.34 28.81 2.88
C GLY A 400 54.44 28.43 1.40
N GLY A 401 54.81 29.38 0.54
CA GLY A 401 54.95 29.14 -0.91
C GLY A 401 56.02 28.09 -1.21
N ASP A 402 57.20 28.26 -0.64
CA ASP A 402 58.41 27.45 -0.78
C ASP A 402 58.95 26.95 0.56
N GLU A 403 58.12 27.04 1.61
CA GLU A 403 58.46 26.65 2.98
C GLU A 403 57.70 25.39 3.39
N PHE A 404 58.42 24.47 4.03
CA PHE A 404 57.88 23.27 4.65
C PHE A 404 58.16 23.31 6.15
N ILE A 405 57.22 22.77 6.93
CA ILE A 405 57.39 22.57 8.35
C ILE A 405 57.17 21.11 8.69
N ILE A 406 58.03 20.57 9.54
CA ILE A 406 58.01 19.15 9.90
C ILE A 406 57.91 19.05 11.42
N LEU A 407 56.95 18.27 11.89
CA LEU A 407 56.80 17.90 13.29
C LEU A 407 57.49 16.55 13.49
N VAL A 408 58.49 16.55 14.36
CA VAL A 408 59.29 15.37 14.68
C VAL A 408 58.94 14.88 16.08
N ALA A 409 58.59 13.60 16.18
CA ALA A 409 58.43 12.92 17.47
C ALA A 409 59.82 12.57 18.04
N GLY A 410 60.47 13.55 18.66
CA GLY A 410 61.83 13.43 19.16
C GLY A 410 62.41 14.73 19.74
N ASP A 411 63.56 14.60 20.39
CA ASP A 411 64.34 15.75 20.85
C ASP A 411 64.99 16.51 19.67
N GLY A 412 65.65 17.62 20.00
CA GLY A 412 66.27 18.48 19.00
C GLY A 412 67.41 17.83 18.24
N GLU A 413 68.13 16.86 18.83
CA GLU A 413 69.21 16.14 18.14
C GLU A 413 68.64 15.18 17.09
N GLN A 414 67.55 14.49 17.43
CA GLN A 414 66.82 13.64 16.49
C GLN A 414 66.26 14.47 15.33
N ALA A 415 65.72 15.66 15.61
CA ALA A 415 65.24 16.56 14.57
C ALA A 415 66.36 17.11 13.68
N VAL A 416 67.54 17.44 14.23
CA VAL A 416 68.73 17.81 13.43
C VAL A 416 69.15 16.65 12.53
N ALA A 417 69.19 15.42 13.02
CA ALA A 417 69.55 14.26 12.21
C ALA A 417 68.56 14.03 11.05
N ILE A 418 67.26 14.27 11.28
CA ILE A 418 66.24 14.21 10.22
C ILE A 418 66.41 15.36 9.23
N ALA A 419 66.65 16.59 9.71
CA ALA A 419 66.89 17.75 8.87
C ALA A 419 68.12 17.57 7.96
N GLU A 420 69.21 17.00 8.48
CA GLU A 420 70.40 16.71 7.69
C GLU A 420 70.17 15.61 6.66
N ARG A 421 69.37 14.59 6.99
CA ARG A 421 68.96 13.56 6.03
C ARG A 421 68.15 14.15 4.88
N ILE A 422 67.19 15.02 5.19
CA ILE A 422 66.38 15.74 4.20
C ILE A 422 67.28 16.62 3.34
N ARG A 423 68.12 17.46 3.96
CA ARG A 423 69.06 18.34 3.27
C ARG A 423 69.95 17.57 2.30
N SER A 424 70.57 16.49 2.78
CA SER A 424 71.44 15.63 1.95
C SER A 424 70.67 14.96 0.81
N SER A 425 69.42 14.54 1.04
CA SER A 425 68.57 13.93 0.01
C SER A 425 68.16 14.94 -1.07
N VAL A 426 67.88 16.20 -0.70
CA VAL A 426 67.59 17.26 -1.67
C VAL A 426 68.85 17.68 -2.44
N ASP A 427 69.98 17.86 -1.74
CA ASP A 427 71.26 18.29 -2.32
C ASP A 427 71.85 17.27 -3.31
N SER A 428 71.64 15.97 -3.06
CA SER A 428 72.01 14.89 -3.98
C SER A 428 70.97 14.63 -5.07
N SER A 429 69.76 15.19 -4.94
CA SER A 429 68.69 15.01 -5.91
C SER A 429 68.66 16.14 -6.92
N HIS A 430 68.51 15.78 -8.19
CA HIS A 430 68.27 16.74 -9.26
C HIS A 430 66.79 17.15 -9.23
N CYS A 431 66.41 18.04 -8.31
CA CYS A 431 65.01 18.38 -8.02
C CYS A 431 64.31 19.13 -9.18
N CYS A 432 65.06 19.62 -10.16
CA CYS A 432 64.57 20.27 -11.37
C CYS A 432 65.27 19.67 -12.61
N GLU A 433 64.51 19.07 -13.53
CA GLU A 433 65.05 18.38 -14.71
C GLU A 433 65.73 19.33 -15.71
N LYS A 434 65.24 20.56 -15.84
CA LYS A 434 65.84 21.58 -16.72
C LYS A 434 67.12 22.14 -16.11
N CYS A 435 67.11 22.41 -14.81
CA CYS A 435 68.27 22.86 -14.04
C CYS A 435 69.41 21.83 -14.04
N ALA A 436 69.06 20.54 -14.07
CA ALA A 436 70.01 19.43 -14.15
C ALA A 436 70.79 19.37 -15.49
N LYS A 437 70.26 19.97 -16.56
CA LYS A 437 70.88 19.91 -17.90
C LYS A 437 71.82 21.07 -18.19
N THR A 438 71.62 22.21 -17.52
CA THR A 438 72.37 23.44 -17.82
C THR A 438 73.31 23.85 -16.69
N GLU A 439 73.29 23.19 -15.52
CA GLU A 439 74.07 23.51 -14.31
C GLU A 439 73.92 24.94 -13.78
N ASP A 440 72.97 25.72 -14.29
CA ASP A 440 72.84 27.16 -13.97
C ASP A 440 72.33 27.42 -12.53
N VAL A 441 71.53 26.51 -11.96
CA VAL A 441 70.93 26.66 -10.62
C VAL A 441 70.86 25.32 -9.89
N LYS A 442 71.50 25.24 -8.72
CA LYS A 442 71.39 24.08 -7.81
C LYS A 442 70.34 24.36 -6.73
N ILE A 443 69.31 23.52 -6.69
CA ILE A 443 68.28 23.57 -5.63
C ILE A 443 68.81 22.87 -4.39
N THR A 444 68.87 23.60 -3.28
CA THR A 444 69.21 23.07 -1.95
C THR A 444 68.16 23.52 -0.95
N VAL A 445 68.29 23.12 0.32
CA VAL A 445 67.36 23.53 1.37
C VAL A 445 68.12 24.02 2.59
N SER A 446 67.55 25.02 3.24
CA SER A 446 68.03 25.63 4.46
C SER A 446 67.05 25.30 5.59
N CYS A 447 67.56 24.74 6.69
CA CYS A 447 66.72 24.19 7.76
C CYS A 447 67.03 24.85 9.11
N GLY A 448 65.98 25.27 9.81
CA GLY A 448 66.03 25.68 11.21
C GLY A 448 65.31 24.69 12.11
N VAL A 449 65.97 24.23 13.17
CA VAL A 449 65.43 23.23 14.11
C VAL A 449 65.15 23.88 15.46
N ALA A 450 63.97 23.65 16.02
CA ALA A 450 63.63 24.06 17.37
C ALA A 450 62.94 22.92 18.14
N GLN A 451 63.50 22.55 19.29
CA GLN A 451 62.85 21.61 20.21
C GLN A 451 61.82 22.35 21.06
N TYR A 452 60.66 21.75 21.30
CA TYR A 452 59.65 22.30 22.20
C TYR A 452 60.20 22.49 23.63
N ALA A 453 59.98 23.68 24.19
CA ALA A 453 60.23 23.97 25.60
C ALA A 453 58.89 24.22 26.31
N GLU A 454 58.81 23.85 27.59
CA GLU A 454 57.60 24.07 28.38
C GLU A 454 57.24 25.57 28.41
N GLY A 455 55.98 25.89 28.10
CA GLY A 455 55.51 27.26 27.97
C GLY A 455 55.57 27.83 26.55
N ASP A 456 56.14 27.11 25.58
CA ASP A 456 56.06 27.52 24.17
C ASP A 456 54.61 27.48 23.66
N SER A 457 54.26 28.52 22.90
CA SER A 457 53.15 28.48 21.93
C SER A 457 53.68 28.00 20.58
N LEU A 458 52.77 27.65 19.67
CA LEU A 458 53.19 27.36 18.30
C LEU A 458 53.97 28.53 17.68
N ASP A 459 53.53 29.77 17.91
CA ASP A 459 54.18 30.98 17.41
C ASP A 459 55.61 31.14 17.96
N SER A 460 55.82 30.94 19.27
CA SER A 460 57.16 31.07 19.87
C SER A 460 58.10 29.96 19.39
N LEU A 461 57.59 28.74 19.24
CA LEU A 461 58.33 27.61 18.71
C LEU A 461 58.73 27.84 17.24
N THR A 462 57.78 28.26 16.39
CA THR A 462 58.05 28.56 14.97
C THR A 462 59.02 29.73 14.81
N ARG A 463 58.92 30.76 15.66
CA ARG A 463 59.85 31.90 15.63
C ARG A 463 61.29 31.49 15.93
N ARG A 464 61.52 30.54 16.85
CA ARG A 464 62.86 30.01 17.11
C ARG A 464 63.39 29.21 15.93
N ALA A 465 62.56 28.36 15.32
CA ALA A 465 62.94 27.63 14.12
C ALA A 465 63.24 28.58 12.93
N ASP A 466 62.44 29.63 12.76
CA ASP A 466 62.66 30.65 11.73
C ASP A 466 63.97 31.42 11.93
N GLN A 467 64.29 31.83 13.15
CA GLN A 467 65.56 32.47 13.47
C GLN A 467 66.76 31.56 13.12
N ALA A 468 66.68 30.28 13.46
CA ALA A 468 67.72 29.31 13.11
C ALA A 468 67.82 29.10 11.59
N MET A 469 66.69 29.01 10.88
CA MET A 469 66.66 28.91 9.41
C MET A 469 67.26 30.15 8.74
N TYR A 470 67.01 31.33 9.31
CA TYR A 470 67.60 32.58 8.82
C TYR A 470 69.13 32.61 9.02
N GLU A 471 69.63 32.09 10.14
CA GLU A 471 71.06 31.92 10.37
C GLU A 471 71.69 30.92 9.40
N SER A 472 70.97 29.85 9.06
CA SER A 472 71.41 28.86 8.06
C SER A 472 71.59 29.52 6.68
N LYS A 473 70.65 30.41 6.28
CA LYS A 473 70.79 31.20 5.04
C LYS A 473 71.99 32.16 5.08
N LYS A 474 72.31 32.74 6.23
CA LYS A 474 73.50 33.61 6.41
C LYS A 474 74.82 32.86 6.31
N GLN A 475 74.85 31.58 6.68
CA GLN A 475 76.05 30.73 6.63
C GLN A 475 76.37 30.21 5.22
N GLY A 476 75.64 30.65 4.20
CA GLY A 476 75.88 30.26 2.81
C GLY A 476 74.86 29.28 2.23
N ARG A 477 73.72 29.05 2.93
CA ARG A 477 72.64 28.12 2.55
C ARG A 477 73.08 26.66 2.57
N ASN A 478 72.15 25.73 2.28
CA ASN A 478 72.41 24.29 2.31
C ASN A 478 73.02 23.82 3.65
N VAL A 479 72.46 24.30 4.76
CA VAL A 479 72.91 23.99 6.13
C VAL A 479 71.73 23.85 7.08
N VAL A 480 71.93 23.06 8.14
CA VAL A 480 70.99 22.91 9.25
C VAL A 480 71.50 23.69 10.46
N VAL A 481 70.66 24.53 11.05
CA VAL A 481 70.97 25.25 12.30
C VAL A 481 69.91 24.92 13.34
N LYS A 482 70.33 24.74 14.59
CA LYS A 482 69.46 24.47 15.74
C LYS A 482 69.42 25.71 16.64
N ALA A 483 68.21 26.08 17.06
CA ALA A 483 67.93 27.21 17.96
C ALA A 483 68.28 26.95 19.43
#